data_AF-X0V1H2-F1
#
_entry.id   AF-X0V1H2-F1
#
_cell.length_a   1.000
_cell.length_b   1.000
_cell.length_c   1.000
_cell.angle_alpha   90.00
_cell.angle_beta   90.00
_cell.angle_gamma   90.00
#
_symmetry.space_group_name_H-M   'P 1'
#
loop_
_entity.id
_entity.type
_entity.pdbx_description
1 polymer ?
#
loop_
_entity_poly.entity_id
_entity_poly.type
_entity_poly.pdbx_seq_one_letter_code
_entity_poly.pdbx_strand_id
1 'polypeptide(L)'
;MNIIKSDQGKKELEIFRGFAKHYPYKINMNSIKKRKPPEPDILCELVNCNKIAFELGECLDEKIVKTTIDAIRLKKQTDLLIQNLSEKDKNKFLKKYSNAIITINFDNKYSLIKRKSVIPDLLKYLLEIPKTLNGEVISPLSSKILEDINIEKCSISGPIIMVPPSATSFTDPSLKLIK
;
A
#
# COMPACT_ATOMS: atom_id res chain seq x y z
N MET A 1 -7.65 -22.01 -33.25
CA MET A 1 -7.56 -20.66 -33.85
C MET A 1 -7.47 -19.65 -32.70
N ASN A 2 -6.29 -19.07 -32.49
CA ASN A 2 -5.89 -18.31 -31.29
C ASN A 2 -6.18 -16.81 -31.45
N ILE A 3 -7.34 -16.33 -31.02
CA ILE A 3 -7.69 -14.89 -31.08
C ILE A 3 -7.57 -14.20 -29.70
N ILE A 4 -7.38 -14.95 -28.60
CA ILE A 4 -7.45 -14.39 -27.24
C ILE A 4 -6.11 -13.81 -26.74
N LYS A 5 -4.95 -14.17 -27.32
CA LYS A 5 -3.62 -13.81 -26.79
C LYS A 5 -3.16 -12.37 -27.06
N SER A 6 -3.63 -11.69 -28.12
CA SER A 6 -3.09 -10.36 -28.46
C SER A 6 -3.57 -9.24 -27.57
N ASP A 7 -4.75 -9.40 -26.96
CA ASP A 7 -5.37 -8.36 -26.13
C ASP A 7 -4.86 -8.43 -24.68
N GLN A 8 -4.63 -9.65 -24.17
CA GLN A 8 -4.05 -9.89 -22.86
C GLN A 8 -2.67 -9.24 -22.71
N GLY A 9 -1.77 -9.42 -23.68
CA GLY A 9 -0.43 -8.83 -23.62
C GLY A 9 -0.42 -7.30 -23.63
N LYS A 10 -1.41 -6.67 -24.29
CA LYS A 10 -1.58 -5.21 -24.26
C LYS A 10 -2.05 -4.73 -22.90
N LYS A 11 -3.05 -5.42 -22.32
CA LYS A 11 -3.58 -5.11 -21.00
C LYS A 11 -2.53 -5.27 -19.89
N GLU A 12 -1.74 -6.34 -19.94
CA GLU A 12 -0.62 -6.56 -19.01
C GLU A 12 0.42 -5.44 -19.09
N LEU A 13 0.79 -5.00 -20.30
CA LEU A 13 1.70 -3.86 -20.49
C LEU A 13 1.10 -2.54 -19.98
N GLU A 14 -0.20 -2.33 -20.16
CA GLU A 14 -0.90 -1.16 -19.65
C GLU A 14 -0.87 -1.11 -18.11
N ILE A 15 -1.23 -2.22 -17.46
CA ILE A 15 -1.18 -2.38 -16.01
C ILE A 15 0.25 -2.16 -15.51
N PHE A 16 1.23 -2.80 -16.14
CA PHE A 16 2.64 -2.66 -15.75
C PHE A 16 3.14 -1.22 -15.93
N ARG A 17 2.73 -0.51 -16.98
CA ARG A 17 3.05 0.92 -17.13
C ARG A 17 2.42 1.78 -16.04
N GLY A 18 1.23 1.42 -15.56
CA GLY A 18 0.62 2.03 -14.38
C GLY A 18 1.50 1.85 -13.15
N PHE A 19 1.96 0.63 -12.88
CA PHE A 19 2.89 0.32 -11.81
C PHE A 19 4.24 1.05 -11.94
N ALA A 20 4.85 1.04 -13.13
CA ALA A 20 6.18 1.58 -13.40
C ALA A 20 6.29 3.08 -13.09
N LYS A 21 5.19 3.84 -13.23
CA LYS A 21 5.12 5.26 -12.85
C LYS A 21 5.37 5.51 -11.37
N HIS A 22 5.06 4.54 -10.52
CA HIS A 22 5.16 4.64 -9.07
C HIS A 22 6.33 3.83 -8.50
N TYR A 23 7.14 3.18 -9.35
CA TYR A 23 8.24 2.34 -8.91
C TYR A 23 9.39 3.18 -8.33
N PRO A 24 9.87 2.90 -7.10
CA PRO A 24 10.83 3.76 -6.40
C PRO A 24 12.13 4.02 -7.14
N TYR A 25 12.63 3.02 -7.88
CA TYR A 25 13.93 3.10 -8.56
C TYR A 25 13.89 3.74 -9.95
N LYS A 26 12.73 4.31 -10.34
CA LYS A 26 12.46 4.98 -11.62
C LYS A 26 12.81 4.13 -12.85
N ILE A 27 11.77 3.59 -13.49
CA ILE A 27 11.90 2.82 -14.74
C ILE A 27 11.93 3.78 -15.94
N ASN A 28 12.83 3.55 -16.90
CA ASN A 28 12.76 4.18 -18.22
C ASN A 28 11.54 3.62 -18.97
N MET A 29 10.48 4.41 -19.08
CA MET A 29 9.20 3.99 -19.66
C MET A 29 9.31 3.48 -21.11
N ASN A 30 10.31 3.93 -21.87
CA ASN A 30 10.54 3.52 -23.25
C ASN A 30 11.23 2.15 -23.37
N SER A 31 11.80 1.64 -22.27
CA SER A 31 12.53 0.38 -22.24
C SER A 31 11.63 -0.84 -21.93
N ILE A 32 10.37 -0.62 -21.53
CA ILE A 32 9.45 -1.67 -21.09
C ILE A 32 9.08 -2.59 -22.26
N LYS A 33 9.49 -3.86 -22.17
CA LYS A 33 9.24 -4.88 -23.20
C LYS A 33 8.66 -6.15 -22.60
N LYS A 34 7.57 -6.64 -23.20
CA LYS A 34 7.03 -7.99 -22.95
C LYS A 34 8.01 -9.03 -23.52
N ARG A 35 8.27 -10.09 -22.77
CA ARG A 35 9.07 -11.24 -23.23
C ARG A 35 8.18 -12.47 -23.36
N LYS A 36 8.74 -13.53 -23.96
CA LYS A 36 8.06 -14.82 -24.10
C LYS A 36 8.72 -15.82 -23.16
N PRO A 37 7.97 -16.79 -22.60
CA PRO A 37 8.56 -17.89 -21.86
C PRO A 37 9.69 -18.56 -22.64
N PRO A 38 10.78 -18.97 -21.98
CA PRO A 38 10.96 -19.06 -20.52
C PRO A 38 11.47 -17.76 -19.85
N GLU A 39 11.57 -16.64 -20.57
CA GLU A 39 12.00 -15.37 -19.98
C GLU A 39 10.91 -14.76 -19.09
N PRO A 40 11.28 -13.93 -18.08
CA PRO A 40 10.32 -13.21 -17.26
C PRO A 40 9.42 -12.31 -18.09
N ASP A 41 8.15 -12.16 -17.69
CA ASP A 41 7.12 -11.45 -18.45
C ASP A 41 7.52 -10.07 -18.99
N ILE A 42 8.21 -9.27 -18.17
CA ILE A 42 8.62 -7.91 -18.50
C ILE A 42 10.11 -7.73 -18.24
N LEU A 43 10.83 -7.17 -19.23
CA LEU A 43 12.20 -6.68 -19.08
C LEU A 43 12.22 -5.17 -19.34
N CYS A 44 12.84 -4.40 -18.43
CA CYS A 44 13.02 -2.96 -18.59
C CYS A 44 14.34 -2.47 -17.98
N GLU A 45 14.65 -1.21 -18.22
CA GLU A 45 15.82 -0.51 -17.70
C GLU A 45 15.40 0.54 -16.68
N LEU A 46 16.20 0.68 -15.63
CA LEU A 46 16.15 1.80 -14.70
C LEU A 46 16.80 3.03 -15.34
N VAL A 47 16.54 4.23 -14.79
CA VAL A 47 17.15 5.48 -15.28
C VAL A 47 18.69 5.45 -15.21
N ASN A 48 19.27 4.65 -14.31
CA ASN A 48 20.73 4.43 -14.22
C ASN A 48 21.25 3.33 -15.18
N CYS A 49 20.46 2.95 -16.19
CA CYS A 49 20.79 1.96 -17.22
C CYS A 49 20.91 0.49 -16.72
N ASN A 50 20.61 0.20 -15.45
CA ASN A 50 20.54 -1.17 -14.98
C ASN A 50 19.28 -1.86 -15.50
N LYS A 51 19.41 -3.13 -15.91
CA LYS A 51 18.27 -3.96 -16.32
C LYS A 51 17.61 -4.62 -15.12
N ILE A 52 16.28 -4.69 -15.17
CA ILE A 52 15.44 -5.38 -14.19
C ILE A 52 14.33 -6.13 -14.92
N ALA A 53 13.99 -7.30 -14.41
CA ALA A 53 12.94 -8.15 -14.96
C ALA A 53 11.83 -8.37 -13.92
N PHE A 54 10.60 -8.55 -14.38
CA PHE A 54 9.43 -8.77 -13.54
C PHE A 54 8.61 -9.93 -14.10
N GLU A 55 8.13 -10.78 -13.19
CA GLU A 55 7.10 -11.78 -13.46
C GLU A 55 5.73 -11.21 -13.08
N LEU A 56 4.74 -11.35 -13.96
CA LEU A 56 3.39 -10.88 -13.68
C LEU A 56 2.56 -12.02 -13.10
N GLY A 57 1.97 -11.79 -11.93
CA GLY A 57 0.99 -12.67 -11.32
C GLY A 57 -0.39 -12.02 -11.30
N GLU A 58 -1.44 -12.82 -11.54
CA GLU A 58 -2.82 -12.41 -11.34
C GLU A 58 -3.39 -13.10 -10.10
N CYS A 59 -3.99 -12.33 -9.20
CA CYS A 59 -4.73 -12.86 -8.05
C CYS A 59 -6.21 -12.94 -8.40
N LEU A 60 -6.71 -14.17 -8.59
CA LEU A 60 -8.12 -14.43 -8.89
C LEU A 60 -8.97 -14.70 -7.64
N ASP A 61 -8.36 -14.79 -6.46
CA ASP A 61 -9.08 -14.97 -5.21
C ASP A 61 -9.82 -13.68 -4.82
N GLU A 62 -11.15 -13.73 -4.93
CA GLU A 62 -12.02 -12.59 -4.65
C GLU A 62 -11.87 -12.06 -3.22
N LYS A 63 -11.62 -12.93 -2.24
CA LYS A 63 -11.47 -12.53 -0.84
C LYS A 63 -10.18 -11.74 -0.66
N ILE A 64 -9.11 -12.16 -1.29
CA ILE A 64 -7.81 -11.47 -1.29
C ILE A 64 -7.91 -10.14 -2.01
N VAL A 65 -8.52 -10.12 -3.21
CA VAL A 65 -8.73 -8.89 -3.98
C VAL A 65 -9.57 -7.90 -3.17
N LYS A 66 -10.68 -8.37 -2.59
CA LYS A 66 -11.57 -7.54 -1.77
C LYS A 66 -10.86 -6.96 -0.55
N THR A 67 -10.12 -7.77 0.21
CA THR A 67 -9.39 -7.29 1.41
C THR A 67 -8.33 -6.26 1.04
N THR A 68 -7.62 -6.45 -0.08
CA THR A 68 -6.66 -5.48 -0.62
C THR A 68 -7.32 -4.17 -1.02
N ILE A 69 -8.42 -4.23 -1.78
CA ILE A 69 -9.18 -3.04 -2.20
C ILE A 69 -9.73 -2.29 -0.98
N ASP A 70 -10.24 -3.00 0.02
CA ASP A 70 -10.77 -2.40 1.25
C ASP A 70 -9.68 -1.69 2.05
N ALA A 71 -8.48 -2.28 2.17
CA ALA A 71 -7.33 -1.65 2.82
C ALA A 71 -6.92 -0.35 2.13
N ILE A 72 -6.85 -0.35 0.79
CA ILE A 72 -6.58 0.86 -0.02
C ILE A 72 -7.65 1.94 0.24
N ARG A 73 -8.92 1.55 0.29
CA ARG A 73 -10.04 2.47 0.55
C ARG A 73 -9.99 3.05 1.97
N LEU A 74 -9.60 2.25 2.96
CA LEU A 74 -9.44 2.70 4.36
C LEU A 74 -8.26 3.66 4.49
N LYS A 75 -7.11 3.35 3.85
CA LYS A 75 -5.97 4.27 3.78
C LYS A 75 -6.38 5.61 3.16
N LYS A 76 -7.01 5.58 1.98
CA LYS A 76 -7.47 6.80 1.31
C LYS A 76 -8.43 7.62 2.16
N GLN A 77 -9.36 6.97 2.87
CA GLN A 77 -10.28 7.65 3.79
C GLN A 77 -9.52 8.30 4.96
N THR A 78 -8.53 7.60 5.51
CA THR A 78 -7.70 8.12 6.60
C THR A 78 -6.89 9.33 6.15
N ASP A 79 -6.24 9.25 4.99
CA ASP A 79 -5.48 10.35 4.41
C ASP A 79 -6.38 11.59 4.18
N LEU A 80 -7.59 11.39 3.62
CA LEU A 80 -8.56 12.45 3.40
C LEU A 80 -9.01 13.11 4.71
N LEU A 81 -9.28 12.31 5.75
CA LEU A 81 -9.70 12.85 7.05
C LEU A 81 -8.56 13.64 7.72
N ILE A 82 -7.32 13.19 7.61
CA ILE A 82 -6.14 13.94 8.08
C ILE A 82 -6.01 15.28 7.34
N GLN A 83 -6.20 15.28 6.02
CA GLN A 83 -6.13 16.50 5.21
C GLN A 83 -7.20 17.53 5.57
N ASN A 84 -8.38 17.05 5.98
CA ASN A 84 -9.56 17.84 6.34
C ASN A 84 -9.65 18.16 7.85
N LEU A 85 -8.65 17.80 8.66
CA LEU A 85 -8.56 18.27 10.04
C LEU A 85 -8.51 19.80 10.10
N SER A 86 -8.93 20.36 11.23
CA SER A 86 -8.72 21.80 11.50
C SER A 86 -7.23 22.14 11.33
N GLU A 87 -6.90 23.35 10.88
CA GLU A 87 -5.50 23.73 10.63
C GLU A 87 -4.63 23.55 11.88
N LYS A 88 -5.20 23.81 13.06
CA LYS A 88 -4.57 23.56 14.36
C LYS A 88 -4.27 22.08 14.58
N ASP A 89 -5.26 21.21 14.39
CA ASP A 89 -5.11 19.77 14.65
C ASP A 89 -4.25 19.08 13.59
N LYS A 90 -4.36 19.50 12.33
CA LYS A 90 -3.51 19.04 11.24
C LYS A 90 -2.04 19.35 11.52
N ASN A 91 -1.72 20.60 11.88
CA ASN A 91 -0.35 20.98 12.24
C ASN A 91 0.16 20.25 13.49
N LYS A 92 -0.71 20.04 14.49
CA LYS A 92 -0.39 19.23 15.67
C LYS A 92 -0.08 17.78 15.28
N PHE A 93 -0.90 17.17 14.42
CA PHE A 93 -0.73 15.80 13.94
C PHE A 93 0.58 15.65 13.15
N LEU A 94 0.80 16.49 12.14
CA LEU A 94 1.99 16.45 11.29
C LEU A 94 3.27 16.65 12.10
N LYS A 95 3.30 17.60 13.04
CA LYS A 95 4.46 17.82 13.92
C LYS A 95 4.71 16.67 14.90
N LYS A 96 3.66 15.97 15.33
CA LYS A 96 3.76 14.85 16.27
C LYS A 96 4.29 13.59 15.60
N TYR A 97 3.93 13.38 14.34
CA TYR A 97 4.23 12.18 13.56
C TYR A 97 5.13 12.44 12.35
N SER A 98 5.86 13.57 12.33
CA SER A 98 6.75 13.98 11.23
C SER A 98 7.86 12.98 10.92
N ASN A 99 8.11 12.02 11.81
CA ASN A 99 9.14 10.99 11.71
C ASN A 99 8.59 9.62 12.15
N ALA A 100 7.35 9.32 11.76
CA ALA A 100 6.67 8.11 12.19
C ALA A 100 5.98 7.36 11.05
N ILE A 101 5.97 6.04 11.17
CA ILE A 101 5.06 5.14 10.46
C ILE A 101 3.93 4.79 11.42
N ILE A 102 2.69 4.94 10.97
CA ILE A 102 1.50 4.55 11.73
C ILE A 102 0.81 3.44 10.95
N THR A 103 0.86 2.24 11.50
CA THR A 103 0.14 1.06 10.97
C THR A 103 -1.18 0.94 11.70
N ILE A 104 -2.28 0.80 10.95
CA ILE A 104 -3.64 0.72 11.49
C ILE A 104 -4.24 -0.63 11.08
N ASN A 105 -4.46 -1.50 12.05
CA ASN A 105 -4.95 -2.85 11.82
C ASN A 105 -6.43 -2.96 12.18
N PHE A 106 -7.27 -3.26 11.19
CA PHE A 106 -8.70 -3.44 11.38
C PHE A 106 -9.08 -4.92 11.33
N ASP A 107 -10.03 -5.29 12.18
CA ASP A 107 -10.59 -6.65 12.16
C ASP A 107 -11.43 -6.84 10.90
N ASN A 108 -10.99 -7.79 10.08
CA ASN A 108 -11.55 -8.07 8.77
C ASN A 108 -12.92 -8.77 8.82
N LYS A 109 -13.38 -9.19 10.01
CA LYS A 109 -14.76 -9.67 10.21
C LYS A 109 -15.80 -8.54 10.09
N TYR A 110 -15.38 -7.28 10.24
CA TYR A 110 -16.26 -6.13 10.10
C TYR A 110 -16.32 -5.59 8.67
N SER A 111 -17.50 -5.10 8.28
CA SER A 111 -17.69 -4.47 6.97
C SER A 111 -16.83 -3.22 6.80
N LEU A 112 -16.51 -2.87 5.54
CA LEU A 112 -15.78 -1.63 5.21
C LEU A 112 -16.42 -0.39 5.83
N ILE A 113 -17.75 -0.31 5.86
CA ILE A 113 -18.49 0.83 6.42
C ILE A 113 -18.21 0.96 7.92
N LYS A 114 -18.28 -0.15 8.67
CA LYS A 114 -17.98 -0.17 10.11
C LYS A 114 -16.52 0.17 10.40
N ARG A 115 -15.59 -0.31 9.57
CA ARG A 115 -14.17 0.04 9.69
C ARG A 115 -13.91 1.52 9.38
N LYS A 116 -14.62 2.11 8.41
CA LYS A 116 -14.53 3.55 8.14
C LYS A 116 -15.07 4.40 9.27
N SER A 117 -16.14 3.97 9.94
CA SER A 117 -16.78 4.78 10.98
C SER A 117 -15.92 4.99 12.22
N VAL A 118 -14.90 4.16 12.47
CA VAL A 118 -13.99 4.32 13.62
C VAL A 118 -12.79 5.23 13.34
N ILE A 119 -12.53 5.59 12.08
CA ILE A 119 -11.37 6.41 11.71
C ILE A 119 -11.39 7.79 12.39
N PRO A 120 -12.54 8.53 12.47
CA PRO A 120 -12.57 9.81 13.17
C PRO A 120 -12.15 9.71 14.64
N ASP A 121 -12.65 8.71 15.37
CA ASP A 121 -12.31 8.48 16.77
C ASP A 121 -10.84 8.08 16.93
N LEU A 122 -10.31 7.28 16.01
CA LEU A 122 -8.89 6.94 15.95
C LEU A 122 -8.03 8.21 15.77
N LEU A 123 -8.40 9.13 14.88
CA LEU A 123 -7.62 10.36 14.68
C LEU A 123 -7.65 11.24 15.94
N LYS A 124 -8.80 11.34 16.62
CA LYS A 124 -8.91 12.02 17.90
C LYS A 124 -7.98 11.38 18.95
N TYR A 125 -8.05 10.06 19.09
CA TYR A 125 -7.15 9.30 19.96
C TYR A 125 -5.67 9.60 19.65
N LEU A 126 -5.28 9.53 18.37
CA LEU A 126 -3.91 9.83 17.93
C LEU A 126 -3.49 11.28 18.20
N LEU A 127 -4.40 12.24 18.28
CA LEU A 127 -4.07 13.62 18.67
C LEU A 127 -3.82 13.76 20.18
N GLU A 128 -4.49 12.96 20.99
CA GLU A 128 -4.52 13.05 22.46
C GLU A 128 -3.38 12.28 23.15
N ILE A 129 -2.96 11.12 22.60
CA ILE A 129 -1.90 10.30 23.21
C ILE A 129 -0.54 11.01 23.36
N PRO A 130 0.38 10.56 24.22
CA PRO A 130 1.71 11.16 24.33
C PRO A 130 2.52 11.07 23.02
N LYS A 131 3.30 12.11 22.69
CA LYS A 131 4.22 12.09 21.52
C LYS A 131 5.32 11.02 21.64
N THR A 132 5.63 10.62 22.86
CA THR A 132 6.66 9.62 23.21
C THR A 132 6.24 8.19 22.91
N LEU A 133 4.96 7.95 22.58
CA LEU A 133 4.50 6.61 22.25
C LEU A 133 5.22 6.07 21.00
N ASN A 134 5.78 4.87 21.14
CA ASN A 134 6.45 4.10 20.12
C ASN A 134 6.16 2.61 20.39
N GLY A 135 5.67 1.88 19.40
CA GLY A 135 5.21 0.51 19.51
C GLY A 135 3.70 0.33 19.32
N GLU A 136 3.24 -0.87 19.66
CA GLU A 136 1.87 -1.33 19.47
C GLU A 136 0.94 -0.88 20.60
N VAL A 137 -0.28 -0.50 20.23
CA VAL A 137 -1.41 -0.33 21.15
C VAL A 137 -2.56 -1.22 20.69
N ILE A 138 -2.83 -2.23 21.49
CA ILE A 138 -3.94 -3.16 21.27
C ILE A 138 -5.25 -2.49 21.69
N SER A 139 -6.27 -2.61 20.84
CA SER A 139 -7.62 -2.10 21.08
C SER A 139 -7.63 -0.66 21.60
N PRO A 140 -7.05 0.30 20.86
CA PRO A 140 -6.89 1.68 21.32
C PRO A 140 -8.23 2.41 21.51
N LEU A 141 -9.32 1.84 20.98
CA LEU A 141 -10.70 2.27 21.17
C LEU A 141 -11.49 1.15 21.83
N SER A 142 -12.58 1.49 22.52
CA SER A 142 -13.49 0.50 23.13
C SER A 142 -14.15 -0.45 22.12
N SER A 143 -14.08 -0.11 20.84
CA SER A 143 -14.60 -0.91 19.73
C SER A 143 -13.60 -1.98 19.29
N LYS A 144 -14.04 -3.25 19.24
CA LYS A 144 -13.28 -4.38 18.68
C LYS A 144 -13.03 -4.31 17.16
N ILE A 145 -13.47 -3.23 16.49
CA ILE A 145 -13.30 -3.05 15.03
C ILE A 145 -11.83 -2.74 14.69
N LEU A 146 -11.13 -2.03 15.57
CA LEU A 146 -9.72 -1.70 15.44
C LEU A 146 -8.95 -2.66 16.34
N GLU A 147 -8.16 -3.57 15.75
CA GLU A 147 -7.43 -4.61 16.48
C GLU A 147 -6.29 -3.97 17.26
N ASP A 148 -5.46 -3.21 16.55
CA ASP A 148 -4.34 -2.51 17.10
C ASP A 148 -3.94 -1.33 16.20
N ILE A 149 -3.06 -0.50 16.75
CA ILE A 149 -2.23 0.43 15.98
C ILE A 149 -0.78 0.21 16.36
N ASN A 150 0.13 0.34 15.40
CA ASN A 150 1.56 0.36 15.69
C ASN A 150 2.15 1.70 15.24
N ILE A 151 2.80 2.42 16.15
CA ILE A 151 3.46 3.68 15.87
C ILE A 151 4.96 3.45 15.95
N GLU A 152 5.64 3.45 14.82
CA GLU A 152 7.09 3.31 14.77
C GLU A 152 7.73 4.68 14.53
N LYS A 153 8.54 5.15 15.48
CA LYS A 153 9.38 6.36 15.30
C LYS A 153 10.67 6.00 14.60
N CYS A 154 10.92 6.57 13.43
CA CYS A 154 12.08 6.25 12.60
C CYS A 154 12.60 7.47 11.82
N SER A 155 13.79 7.33 11.22
CA SER A 155 14.50 8.42 10.50
C SER A 155 13.96 8.65 9.09
N ILE A 156 12.65 8.87 8.97
CA ILE A 156 11.95 9.14 7.71
C ILE A 156 11.24 10.50 7.75
N SER A 157 10.87 11.00 6.57
CA SER A 157 9.93 12.13 6.46
C SER A 157 8.49 11.60 6.48
N GLY A 158 7.87 11.62 7.66
CA GLY A 158 6.49 11.18 7.91
C GLY A 158 5.48 12.33 8.05
N PRO A 159 4.23 12.03 8.44
CA PRO A 159 3.73 10.71 8.79
C PRO A 159 3.50 9.81 7.58
N ILE A 160 3.90 8.54 7.68
CA ILE A 160 3.50 7.49 6.73
C ILE A 160 2.36 6.70 7.37
N ILE A 161 1.18 6.74 6.74
CA ILE A 161 0.03 5.94 7.17
C ILE A 161 0.02 4.63 6.40
N MET A 162 -0.07 3.52 7.11
CA MET A 162 -0.20 2.18 6.56
C MET A 162 -1.50 1.55 7.05
N VAL A 163 -2.25 0.97 6.11
CA VAL A 163 -3.38 0.10 6.40
C VAL A 163 -3.11 -1.19 5.63
N PRO A 164 -2.48 -2.20 6.26
CA PRO A 164 -2.11 -3.42 5.55
C PRO A 164 -3.37 -4.21 5.17
N PRO A 165 -3.36 -4.90 4.02
CA PRO A 165 -4.34 -5.94 3.77
C PRO A 165 -4.14 -7.10 4.75
N SER A 166 -5.20 -7.88 5.01
CA SER A 166 -5.11 -9.12 5.79
C SER A 166 -4.13 -10.13 5.18
N ALA A 167 -3.89 -10.02 3.88
CA ALA A 167 -3.06 -10.94 3.14
C ALA A 167 -1.64 -10.38 2.97
N THR A 168 -0.70 -11.02 3.64
CA THR A 168 0.72 -10.71 3.60
C THR A 168 1.39 -11.48 2.46
N SER A 169 1.54 -10.83 1.30
CA SER A 169 2.30 -11.27 0.10
C SER A 169 1.83 -12.55 -0.61
N PHE A 170 1.68 -12.49 -1.94
CA PHE A 170 1.27 -13.63 -2.78
C PHE A 170 2.39 -14.22 -3.62
N THR A 171 3.41 -13.43 -3.92
CA THR A 171 4.53 -13.82 -4.78
C THR A 171 5.78 -13.03 -4.38
N ASP A 172 6.96 -13.58 -4.64
CA ASP A 172 8.20 -12.81 -4.74
C ASP A 172 8.36 -12.37 -6.19
N PRO A 173 8.09 -11.10 -6.54
CA PRO A 173 8.12 -10.63 -7.93
C PRO A 173 9.55 -10.41 -8.46
N SER A 174 10.57 -10.61 -7.63
CA SER A 174 11.95 -10.18 -7.86
C SER A 174 12.87 -11.39 -8.09
N LEU A 175 12.96 -11.85 -9.34
CA LEU A 175 13.94 -12.88 -9.69
C LEU A 175 15.31 -12.26 -9.99
N LYS A 176 16.37 -12.78 -9.36
CA LYS A 176 17.74 -12.51 -9.82
C LYS A 176 17.89 -13.12 -11.21
N LEU A 177 18.37 -12.33 -12.17
CA LEU A 177 18.77 -12.81 -13.49
C LEU A 177 19.80 -13.94 -13.31
N ILE A 178 19.41 -15.17 -13.63
CA ILE A 178 20.34 -16.29 -13.78
C ILE A 178 21.15 -15.98 -15.04
N LYS A 179 22.46 -15.85 -14.88
CA LYS A 179 23.42 -15.62 -15.99
C LYS A 179 23.74 -16.93 -16.68
#